data_AF-A0A963TL63-F1
#
_entry.id   AF-A0A963TL63-F1
#
_cell.length_a   1.000
_cell.length_b   1.000
_cell.length_c   1.000
_cell.angle_alpha   90.00
_cell.angle_beta   90.00
_cell.angle_gamma   90.00
#
_symmetry.space_group_name_H-M   'P 1'
#
loop_
_entity.id
_entity.type
_entity.pdbx_description
1 polymer ?
#
loop_
_entity_poly.entity_id
_entity_poly.type
_entity_poly.pdbx_seq_one_letter_code
_entity_poly.pdbx_strand_id
1 'polypeptide(L)' 'MKTLRAIAAALIFAATPALAVELGDDGLHKPDWLRETFKDLREDLAEANAEGKRLMIIIEQRGCIYCT' A
#
# COMPACT_ATOMS: atom_id res chain seq x y z
N MET A 1 39.62 -3.42 -14.89
CA MET A 1 39.22 -2.87 -13.57
C MET A 1 38.00 -1.95 -13.63
N LYS A 2 37.91 -0.97 -14.56
CA LYS A 2 36.72 -0.09 -14.68
C LYS A 2 35.41 -0.84 -15.00
N THR A 3 35.49 -1.83 -15.88
CA THR A 3 34.36 -2.72 -16.24
C THR A 3 33.87 -3.57 -15.07
N LEU A 4 34.78 -4.13 -14.27
CA LEU A 4 34.41 -4.87 -13.04
C LEU A 4 33.69 -3.99 -12.02
N ARG A 5 34.12 -2.73 -11.85
CA ARG A 5 33.44 -1.77 -10.96
C ARG A 5 32.05 -1.40 -11.48
N ALA A 6 31.89 -1.24 -12.79
CA ALA A 6 30.59 -0.96 -13.41
C ALA A 6 29.60 -2.12 -13.26
N ILE A 7 30.06 -3.36 -13.43
CA ILE A 7 29.25 -4.56 -13.23
C ILE A 7 28.83 -4.71 -11.76
N ALA A 8 29.76 -4.49 -10.83
CA ALA A 8 29.44 -4.54 -9.40
C ALA A 8 28.39 -3.49 -9.01
N ALA A 9 28.49 -2.26 -9.54
CA ALA A 9 27.49 -1.21 -9.29
C ALA A 9 26.11 -1.56 -9.87
N ALA A 10 26.06 -2.14 -11.08
CA ALA A 10 24.80 -2.57 -11.69
C ALA A 10 24.12 -3.71 -10.91
N LEU A 11 24.90 -4.65 -10.38
CA LEU A 11 24.39 -5.75 -9.55
C LEU A 11 23.83 -5.25 -8.21
N ILE A 12 24.46 -4.25 -7.60
CA ILE A 12 23.95 -3.61 -6.38
C ILE A 12 22.62 -2.90 -6.65
N PHE A 13 22.50 -2.22 -7.79
CA PHE A 13 21.27 -1.53 -8.18
C PHE A 13 20.14 -2.51 -8.55
N ALA A 14 20.47 -3.65 -9.15
CA ALA A 14 19.50 -4.71 -9.46
C ALA A 14 19.04 -5.48 -8.21
N ALA A 15 19.78 -5.41 -7.11
CA ALA A 15 19.46 -6.08 -5.85
C ALA A 15 18.58 -5.24 -4.91
N THR A 16 18.14 -4.05 -5.32
CA THR A 16 17.19 -3.27 -4.51
C THR A 16 15.86 -4.03 -4.46
N PRO A 17 15.31 -4.32 -3.27
CA PRO A 17 14.01 -4.95 -3.16
C PRO A 17 12.97 -4.07 -3.87
N ALA A 18 12.15 -4.69 -4.71
CA ALA A 18 10.98 -4.02 -5.23
C ALA A 18 10.09 -3.62 -4.03
N LEU A 19 9.64 -2.37 -3.99
CA LEU A 19 8.66 -1.90 -3.01
C LEU A 19 7.31 -2.56 -3.35
N ALA A 20 7.16 -3.81 -2.93
CA ALA A 20 5.87 -4.48 -2.96
C ALA A 20 5.01 -3.93 -1.82
N VAL A 21 3.76 -3.60 -2.12
CA VAL A 21 2.76 -3.31 -1.07
C VAL A 21 2.55 -4.61 -0.30
N GLU A 22 2.71 -4.58 1.02
CA GLU A 22 2.46 -5.75 1.86
C GLU A 22 0.97 -6.15 1.78
N LEU A 23 0.75 -7.45 1.61
CA LEU A 23 -0.58 -8.04 1.72
C LEU A 23 -0.78 -8.48 3.18
N GLY A 24 -1.94 -8.18 3.74
CA GLY A 24 -2.34 -8.70 5.04
C GLY A 24 -2.56 -10.22 4.99
N ASP A 25 -2.69 -10.84 6.16
CA ASP A 25 -2.97 -12.29 6.31
C ASP A 25 -4.29 -12.71 5.64
N ASP A 26 -5.22 -11.76 5.44
CA ASP A 26 -6.47 -11.97 4.73
C ASP A 26 -6.31 -11.93 3.20
N GLY A 27 -5.12 -11.57 2.70
CA GLY A 27 -4.80 -11.42 1.29
C GLY A 27 -5.33 -10.13 0.67
N LEU A 28 -5.55 -9.08 1.49
CA LEU A 28 -6.00 -7.75 1.07
C LEU A 28 -4.89 -6.70 1.28
N HIS A 29 -4.97 -5.57 0.56
CA HIS A 29 -4.03 -4.47 0.76
C HIS A 29 -4.43 -3.64 2.00
N LYS A 30 -3.49 -3.49 2.94
CA LYS A 30 -3.69 -2.74 4.19
C LYS A 30 -2.64 -1.64 4.35
N PRO A 31 -2.81 -0.50 3.66
CA PRO A 31 -1.87 0.60 3.81
C PRO A 31 -1.96 1.20 5.23
N ASP A 32 -0.84 1.70 5.76
CA ASP A 32 -0.75 2.19 7.16
C ASP A 32 -1.71 3.33 7.51
N TRP A 33 -2.24 4.03 6.50
CA TRP A 33 -3.22 5.11 6.66
C TRP A 33 -4.68 4.64 6.61
N LEU A 34 -4.93 3.35 6.30
CA LEU A 34 -6.28 2.79 6.32
C LEU A 34 -6.76 2.65 7.77
N ARG A 35 -7.95 3.20 8.06
CA ARG A 35 -8.59 3.03 9.37
C ARG A 35 -9.60 1.89 9.29
N GLU A 36 -9.46 0.90 10.17
CA GLU A 36 -10.48 -0.13 10.34
C GLU A 36 -11.56 0.37 11.30
N THR A 37 -12.80 0.48 10.81
CA THR A 37 -13.98 0.89 11.59
C THR A 37 -15.09 -0.14 11.48
N PHE A 38 -16.20 0.08 12.21
CA PHE A 38 -17.43 -0.71 12.05
C PHE A 38 -18.16 -0.44 10.72
N LYS A 39 -17.66 0.49 9.89
CA LYS A 39 -18.20 0.87 8.58
C LYS A 39 -19.58 1.51 8.67
N ASP A 40 -19.89 2.22 9.76
CA ASP A 40 -21.00 3.18 9.75
C ASP A 40 -20.55 4.41 8.97
N LEU A 41 -20.88 4.41 7.67
CA LEU A 41 -20.39 5.42 6.74
C LEU A 41 -20.82 6.85 7.13
N ARG A 42 -21.88 7.03 7.91
CA ARG A 42 -22.30 8.37 8.35
C ARG A 42 -21.42 8.87 9.48
N GLU A 43 -21.12 8.00 10.44
CA GLU A 43 -20.20 8.29 11.54
C GLU A 43 -18.78 8.51 11.01
N ASP A 44 -18.31 7.61 10.12
CA ASP A 44 -16.99 7.71 9.50
C ASP A 44 -16.83 9.02 8.70
N LEU A 45 -17.88 9.45 7.98
CA LEU A 45 -17.88 10.73 7.26
C LEU A 45 -17.83 11.92 8.21
N ALA A 46 -18.60 11.88 9.30
CA ALA A 46 -18.62 12.96 10.29
C ALA A 46 -17.26 13.13 10.96
N GLU A 47 -16.61 12.03 11.36
CA GLU A 47 -15.25 12.03 11.92
C GLU A 47 -14.24 12.57 10.90
N ALA A 48 -14.26 12.09 9.66
CA ALA A 48 -13.35 12.57 8.62
C ALA A 48 -13.49 14.09 8.40
N ASN A 49 -14.71 14.62 8.34
CA ASN A 49 -14.94 16.06 8.21
C ASN A 49 -14.45 16.84 9.43
N ALA A 50 -14.66 16.34 10.65
CA ALA A 50 -14.20 16.97 11.88
C ALA A 50 -12.66 17.05 11.95
N GLU A 51 -11.96 16.06 11.41
CA GLU A 51 -10.50 16.05 11.27
C GLU A 51 -9.99 16.84 10.04
N GLY A 52 -10.86 17.43 9.22
CA GLY A 52 -10.47 18.13 7.98
C GLY A 52 -9.97 17.19 6.87
N LYS A 53 -10.36 15.91 6.93
CA LYS A 53 -10.03 14.85 5.97
C LYS A 53 -11.19 14.58 5.01
N ARG A 54 -10.98 13.65 4.09
CA ARG A 54 -12.01 13.13 3.18
C ARG A 54 -12.30 11.67 3.48
N LEU A 55 -13.56 11.28 3.41
CA LEU A 55 -13.93 9.88 3.45
C LEU A 55 -13.54 9.20 2.13
N MET A 56 -12.79 8.10 2.22
CA MET A 56 -12.49 7.23 1.09
C MET A 56 -13.01 5.83 1.39
N ILE A 57 -13.69 5.23 0.42
CA ILE A 57 -14.18 3.86 0.52
C ILE A 57 -13.35 3.00 -0.44
N ILE A 58 -12.62 2.03 0.11
CA ILE A 58 -11.90 1.02 -0.66
C ILE A 58 -12.77 -0.24 -0.67
N ILE A 59 -13.04 -0.75 -1.86
CA ILE A 59 -13.78 -1.99 -2.07
C ILE A 59 -12.80 -3.00 -2.66
N GLU A 60 -12.51 -4.04 -1.89
CA GLU A 60 -11.54 -5.06 -2.27
C GLU A 60 -12.04 -6.46 -1.91
N GLN A 61 -11.43 -7.47 -2.54
CA GLN A 61 -11.65 -8.88 -2.27
C GLN A 61 -10.34 -9.64 -2.54
N ARG A 62 -10.17 -10.77 -1.86
CA ARG A 62 -9.01 -11.65 -2.06
C ARG A 62 -8.92 -12.10 -3.52
N GLY A 63 -7.75 -11.90 -4.13
CA GLY A 63 -7.48 -12.33 -5.51
C GLY A 63 -8.07 -11.42 -6.59
N CYS A 64 -8.53 -10.22 -6.25
CA CYS A 64 -8.96 -9.23 -7.22
C CYS A 64 -7.78 -8.72 -8.08
N ILE A 65 -7.77 -9.06 -9.38
CA ILE A 65 -6.69 -8.65 -10.31
C ILE A 65 -6.61 -7.14 -10.56
N TYR A 66 -7.64 -6.40 -10.15
CA TYR A 66 -7.74 -4.95 -10.31
C TYR A 66 -7.64 -4.19 -8.99
N CYS A 67 -7.50 -4.90 -7.86
CA CYS A 67 -7.35 -4.30 -6.55
C CYS A 67 -5.86 -4.39 -6.25
N THR A 68 -5.16 -3.26 -6.43
CA THR A 68 -3.71 -3.12 -6.23
C THR A 68 -3.36 -1.65 -6.10
#